data_AF-A0A3C1DUX9-F1
#
_entry.id   AF-A0A3C1DUX9-F1
#
_cell.length_a   1.000
_cell.length_b   1.000
_cell.length_c   1.000
_cell.angle_alpha   90.00
_cell.angle_beta   90.00
_cell.angle_gamma   90.00
#
_symmetry.space_group_name_H-M   'P 1'
#
loop_
_entity.id
_entity.type
_entity.pdbx_description
1 polymer ?
#
loop_
_entity_poly.entity_id
_entity_poly.type
_entity_poly.pdbx_seq_one_letter_code
_entity_poly.pdbx_strand_id
1 'polypeptide(L)'
;MTVTLTWLLIITILAAALAIYDGIVRLQGKRGNSILAVAELVFAALMLLSVFVALPAPFTTFLFALILEVVLIALAVLPGKRRRGSSTATFIALLLNSVVVLIAAGWLHIPGLG
;
A
#
# COMPACT_ATOMS: atom_id res chain seq x y z
N MET A 1 -11.32 -18.82 10.29
CA MET A 1 -10.33 -17.87 10.84
C MET A 1 -11.09 -16.78 11.58
N THR A 2 -10.77 -16.53 12.83
CA THR A 2 -11.25 -15.36 13.57
C THR A 2 -10.24 -14.23 13.35
N VAL A 3 -10.68 -13.10 12.79
CA VAL A 3 -9.83 -11.91 12.64
C VAL A 3 -10.03 -11.04 13.88
N THR A 4 -8.97 -10.83 14.65
CA THR A 4 -8.99 -9.90 15.78
C THR A 4 -8.85 -8.48 15.26
N LEU A 5 -9.73 -7.58 15.71
CA LEU A 5 -9.67 -6.17 15.33
C LEU A 5 -8.50 -5.51 16.07
N THR A 6 -7.45 -5.17 15.33
CA THR A 6 -6.30 -4.42 15.83
C THR A 6 -6.16 -3.10 15.09
N TRP A 7 -5.51 -2.11 15.70
CA TRP A 7 -5.24 -0.84 15.02
C TRP A 7 -4.35 -1.02 13.79
N LEU A 8 -3.35 -1.91 13.85
CA LEU A 8 -2.55 -2.27 12.68
C LEU A 8 -3.41 -2.84 11.54
N LEU A 9 -4.40 -3.68 11.84
CA LEU A 9 -5.33 -4.21 10.84
C LEU A 9 -6.07 -3.07 10.12
N ILE A 10 -6.59 -2.11 10.89
CA ILE A 10 -7.31 -0.95 10.35
C ILE A 10 -6.39 -0.11 9.45
N ILE A 11 -5.18 0.20 9.92
CA ILE A 11 -4.18 0.95 9.16
C ILE A 11 -3.82 0.22 7.85
N THR A 12 -3.63 -1.09 7.92
CA THR A 12 -3.30 -1.94 6.76
C THR A 12 -4.41 -1.90 5.71
N ILE A 13 -5.67 -2.00 6.13
CA ILE A 13 -6.83 -1.92 5.23
C ILE A 13 -6.92 -0.53 4.59
N LEU A 14 -6.76 0.54 5.38
CA LEU A 14 -6.82 1.92 4.87
C LEU A 14 -5.70 2.21 3.87
N ALA A 15 -4.47 1.76 4.16
CA ALA A 15 -3.33 1.89 3.26
C ALA A 15 -3.61 1.21 1.91
N ALA A 16 -4.03 -0.05 1.94
CA ALA A 16 -4.35 -0.81 0.74
C ALA A 16 -5.55 -0.21 -0.03
N ALA A 17 -6.61 0.19 0.66
CA ALA A 17 -7.80 0.78 0.02
C ALA A 17 -7.49 2.11 -0.67
N LEU A 18 -6.68 2.98 -0.04
CA LEU A 18 -6.26 4.25 -0.65
C LEU A 18 -5.35 4.02 -1.85
N ALA A 19 -4.42 3.06 -1.78
CA ALA A 19 -3.56 2.70 -2.90
C ALA A 19 -4.36 2.10 -4.07
N ILE A 20 -5.37 1.26 -3.79
CA ILE A 20 -6.31 0.74 -4.81
C ILE A 20 -7.05 1.90 -5.48
N TYR A 21 -7.64 2.79 -4.69
CA TYR A 21 -8.36 3.95 -5.20
C TYR A 21 -7.48 4.80 -6.12
N ASP A 22 -6.28 5.14 -5.65
CA ASP A 22 -5.36 5.99 -6.39
C ASP A 22 -4.83 5.31 -7.66
N GLY A 23 -4.53 4.01 -7.59
CA GLY A 23 -4.18 3.17 -8.74
C GLY A 23 -5.29 3.15 -9.80
N ILE A 24 -6.56 2.96 -9.40
CA ILE A 24 -7.71 3.01 -10.31
C ILE A 24 -7.84 4.38 -10.98
N VAL A 25 -7.77 5.47 -10.21
CA VAL A 25 -7.87 6.84 -10.72
C VAL A 25 -6.76 7.12 -11.73
N ARG A 26 -5.53 6.67 -11.45
CA ARG A 26 -4.38 6.80 -12.36
C ARG A 26 -4.54 6.00 -13.65
N LEU A 27 -5.08 4.79 -13.58
CA LEU A 27 -5.32 3.95 -14.76
C LEU A 27 -6.40 4.53 -15.67
N GLN A 28 -7.42 5.19 -15.11
CA GLN A 28 -8.48 5.83 -15.87
C GLN A 28 -8.02 7.11 -16.58
N GLY A 29 -7.24 7.95 -15.90
CA GLY A 29 -6.72 9.17 -16.48
C GLY A 29 -5.45 8.88 -17.28
N LYS A 30 -5.55 8.68 -18.61
CA LYS A 30 -4.49 8.42 -19.63
C LYS A 30 -3.10 9.10 -19.41
N ARG A 31 -2.42 8.87 -18.28
CA ARG A 31 -1.23 9.59 -17.82
C ARG A 31 -0.10 8.59 -17.60
N GLY A 32 0.78 8.49 -18.61
CA GLY A 32 2.24 8.41 -18.51
C GLY A 32 2.96 7.30 -17.73
N ASN A 33 2.34 6.54 -16.83
CA ASN A 33 3.07 5.54 -16.03
C ASN A 33 2.23 4.29 -15.76
N SER A 34 1.71 3.68 -16.83
CA SER A 34 0.78 2.55 -16.77
C SER A 34 1.30 1.39 -15.92
N ILE A 35 2.61 1.09 -16.01
CA ILE A 35 3.20 -0.06 -15.31
C ILE A 35 3.19 0.14 -13.79
N LEU A 36 3.64 1.30 -13.28
CA LEU A 36 3.61 1.55 -11.82
C LEU A 36 2.18 1.63 -11.29
N ALA A 37 1.24 2.20 -12.04
CA ALA A 37 -0.17 2.25 -11.63
C ALA A 37 -0.81 0.86 -11.57
N VAL A 38 -0.48 -0.02 -12.53
CA VAL A 38 -0.90 -1.44 -12.46
C VAL A 38 -0.25 -2.13 -11.28
N ALA A 39 1.05 -1.94 -11.06
CA ALA A 39 1.76 -2.54 -9.93
C ALA A 39 1.17 -2.10 -8.59
N GLU A 40 0.90 -0.80 -8.41
CA GLU A 40 0.24 -0.23 -7.23
C GLU A 40 -1.08 -0.94 -6.97
N LEU A 41 -1.94 -1.04 -7.99
CA LEU A 41 -3.25 -1.68 -7.88
C LEU A 41 -3.14 -3.16 -7.51
N VAL A 42 -2.25 -3.90 -8.20
CA VAL A 42 -2.08 -5.34 -7.99
C VAL A 42 -1.53 -5.62 -6.60
N PHE A 43 -0.47 -4.94 -6.18
CA PHE A 43 0.14 -5.19 -4.88
C PHE A 43 -0.74 -4.71 -3.72
N ALA A 44 -1.49 -3.62 -3.89
CA ALA A 44 -2.47 -3.20 -2.90
C ALA A 44 -3.63 -4.20 -2.77
N ALA A 45 -4.13 -4.75 -3.89
CA ALA A 45 -5.15 -5.80 -3.86
C ALA A 45 -4.64 -7.09 -3.20
N LEU A 46 -3.40 -7.50 -3.51
CA LEU A 46 -2.77 -8.68 -2.90
C LEU A 46 -2.50 -8.48 -1.41
N MET A 47 -2.05 -7.29 -1.00
CA MET A 47 -1.90 -6.92 0.41
C MET A 47 -3.24 -6.96 1.15
N LEU A 48 -4.30 -6.43 0.55
CA LEU A 48 -5.63 -6.48 1.15
C LEU A 48 -6.12 -7.93 1.29
N LEU A 49 -5.91 -8.74 0.24
CA LEU A 49 -6.28 -10.15 0.25
C LEU A 49 -5.53 -10.94 1.32
N SER A 50 -4.22 -10.68 1.48
CA SER A 50 -3.36 -11.41 2.43
C SER A 50 -3.70 -11.14 3.89
N VAL A 51 -4.39 -10.03 4.19
CA VAL A 51 -4.90 -9.74 5.54
C VAL A 51 -6.05 -10.68 5.94
N PHE A 52 -6.86 -11.11 4.98
CA PHE A 52 -8.04 -11.95 5.24
C PHE A 52 -7.82 -13.42 4.89
N VAL A 53 -6.82 -13.72 4.05
CA VAL A 53 -6.52 -15.06 3.56
C VAL A 53 -5.07 -15.39 3.85
N ALA A 54 -4.84 -16.49 4.58
CA ALA A 54 -3.50 -17.04 4.75
C ALA A 54 -3.00 -17.60 3.40
N LEU A 55 -2.12 -16.84 2.75
CA LEU A 55 -1.46 -17.27 1.53
C LEU A 55 -0.19 -18.10 1.87
N PRO A 56 0.23 -19.04 1.00
CA PRO A 56 1.43 -19.84 1.22
C PRO A 56 2.69 -18.97 1.30
N ALA A 57 3.68 -19.37 2.10
CA ALA A 57 4.97 -18.69 2.12
C ALA A 57 5.63 -18.71 0.72
N PRO A 58 6.26 -17.61 0.26
CA PRO A 58 6.59 -16.38 1.00
C PRO A 58 5.54 -15.24 0.91
N PHE A 59 4.33 -15.51 0.40
CA PHE A 59 3.31 -14.49 0.09
C PHE A 59 2.61 -13.94 1.35
N THR A 60 3.34 -13.15 2.13
CA THR A 60 2.85 -12.55 3.37
C THR A 60 2.38 -11.11 3.17
N THR A 61 1.56 -10.60 4.10
CA THR A 61 1.19 -9.17 4.15
C THR A 61 2.41 -8.27 4.21
N PHE A 62 3.47 -8.68 4.93
CA PHE A 62 4.72 -7.93 4.98
C PHE A 62 5.37 -7.82 3.60
N LEU A 63 5.44 -8.92 2.84
CA LEU A 63 6.01 -8.90 1.50
C LEU A 63 5.23 -7.94 0.58
N PHE A 64 3.91 -8.02 0.58
CA PHE A 64 3.10 -7.14 -0.26
C PHE A 64 3.18 -5.68 0.18
N ALA A 65 3.17 -5.40 1.49
CA ALA A 65 3.38 -4.05 2.01
C ALA A 65 4.74 -3.48 1.61
N LEU A 66 5.81 -4.28 1.67
CA LEU A 66 7.15 -3.86 1.28
C LEU A 66 7.25 -3.56 -0.22
N ILE A 67 6.67 -4.40 -1.08
CA ILE A 67 6.67 -4.15 -2.53
C ILE A 67 5.81 -2.92 -2.85
N LEU A 68 4.65 -2.79 -2.21
CA LEU A 68 3.77 -1.62 -2.37
C LEU A 68 4.47 -0.33 -1.93
N GLU A 69 5.26 -0.37 -0.86
CA GLU A 69 6.04 0.76 -0.38
C GLU A 69 7.01 1.27 -1.46
N VAL A 70 7.76 0.35 -2.08
CA VAL A 70 8.67 0.71 -3.18
C VAL A 70 7.93 1.34 -4.35
N VAL A 71 6.75 0.81 -4.70
CA VAL A 71 5.91 1.36 -5.77
C VAL A 71 5.41 2.76 -5.43
N LEU A 72 4.91 2.98 -4.21
CA LEU A 72 4.41 4.28 -3.75
C LEU A 72 5.54 5.33 -3.68
N ILE A 73 6.73 4.93 -3.21
CA ILE A 73 7.94 5.78 -3.24
C ILE A 73 8.29 6.15 -4.69
N ALA A 74 8.32 5.17 -5.60
CA ALA A 74 8.63 5.41 -7.00
C ALA A 74 7.59 6.36 -7.65
N LEU A 75 6.31 6.22 -7.33
CA LEU A 75 5.24 7.12 -7.77
C LEU A 75 5.40 8.54 -7.20
N ALA A 76 5.83 8.67 -5.94
CA ALA A 76 6.06 9.96 -5.31
C ALA A 76 7.30 10.68 -5.88
N VAL A 77 8.37 9.93 -6.19
CA VAL A 77 9.68 10.47 -6.63
C VAL A 77 9.77 10.67 -8.14
N LEU A 78 9.00 9.93 -8.95
CA LEU A 78 8.98 10.04 -10.41
C LEU A 78 7.71 10.76 -10.92
N PRO A 79 7.42 12.02 -10.51
CA PRO A 79 6.29 12.74 -11.05
C PRO A 79 6.55 13.02 -12.52
N GLY A 80 5.70 12.48 -13.40
CA GLY A 80 5.80 12.69 -14.84
C GLY A 80 5.89 14.19 -15.21
N LYS A 81 6.52 14.49 -16.36
CA LYS A 81 6.91 15.84 -16.85
C LYS A 81 5.81 16.92 -16.90
N ARG A 82 4.56 16.65 -16.55
CA ARG A 82 3.49 17.65 -16.41
C ARG A 82 2.88 17.58 -15.01
N ARG A 83 3.48 18.39 -14.12
CA ARG A 83 3.00 18.75 -12.79
C ARG A 83 1.48 18.95 -12.75
N ARG A 84 0.76 17.96 -12.22
CA ARG A 84 -0.36 18.19 -11.29
C ARG A 84 -0.67 16.90 -10.54
N GLY A 85 -0.05 16.80 -9.37
CA GLY A 85 -0.43 15.92 -8.28
C GLY A 85 0.21 14.54 -8.33
N SER A 86 1.31 14.35 -7.58
CA SER A 86 1.29 13.19 -6.67
C SER A 86 0.04 13.38 -5.82
N SER A 87 -0.90 12.45 -5.93
CA SER A 87 -2.22 12.60 -5.33
C SER A 87 -2.05 12.68 -3.82
N THR A 88 -2.81 13.52 -3.13
CA THR A 88 -2.84 13.51 -1.66
C THR A 88 -3.12 12.09 -1.15
N ALA A 89 -3.88 11.29 -1.91
CA ALA A 89 -4.09 9.87 -1.64
C ALA A 89 -2.79 9.05 -1.67
N THR A 90 -1.86 9.31 -2.61
CA THR A 90 -0.56 8.62 -2.69
C THR A 90 0.25 8.84 -1.44
N PHE A 91 0.33 10.10 -0.97
CA PHE A 91 1.09 10.43 0.23
C PHE A 91 0.48 9.85 1.50
N ILE A 92 -0.85 9.85 1.62
CA ILE A 92 -1.53 9.23 2.76
C ILE A 92 -1.33 7.71 2.72
N ALA A 93 -1.51 7.08 1.55
CA ALA A 93 -1.28 5.64 1.38
C ALA A 93 0.18 5.28 1.72
N LEU A 94 1.14 6.06 1.26
CA LEU A 94 2.56 5.89 1.57
C LEU A 94 2.79 5.96 3.08
N LEU A 95 2.34 7.01 3.76
CA LEU A 95 2.53 7.16 5.20
C LEU A 95 1.92 6.00 6.00
N LEU A 96 0.70 5.59 5.66
CA LEU A 96 0.04 4.47 6.35
C LEU A 96 0.77 3.15 6.06
N ASN A 97 1.17 2.91 4.82
CA ASN A 97 1.90 1.70 4.45
C ASN A 97 3.30 1.66 5.08
N SER A 98 3.99 2.79 5.20
CA SER A 98 5.26 2.89 5.93
C SER A 98 5.10 2.44 7.38
N VAL A 99 4.02 2.84 8.06
CA VAL A 99 3.74 2.38 9.43
C VAL A 99 3.58 0.87 9.48
N VAL A 100 2.85 0.29 8.52
CA VAL A 100 2.68 -1.18 8.42
C VAL A 100 4.03 -1.88 8.22
N VAL A 101 4.86 -1.40 7.30
CA VAL A 101 6.18 -1.96 7.00
C VAL A 101 7.10 -1.88 8.21
N LEU A 102 7.16 -0.72 8.89
CA LEU A 102 8.04 -0.52 10.04
C LEU A 102 7.66 -1.39 11.24
N ILE A 103 6.36 -1.53 11.51
CA ILE A 103 5.87 -2.40 12.59
C ILE A 103 6.11 -3.87 12.22
N ALA A 104 5.77 -4.28 11.00
CA ALA A 104 5.96 -5.67 10.55
C ALA A 104 7.44 -6.07 10.45
N ALA A 105 8.34 -5.12 10.18
CA ALA A 105 9.79 -5.34 10.22
C ALA A 105 10.38 -5.34 11.66
N GLY A 106 9.58 -4.97 12.66
CA GLY A 106 10.04 -4.83 14.05
C GLY A 106 10.90 -3.59 14.31
N TRP A 107 10.89 -2.60 13.40
CA TRP A 107 11.67 -1.36 13.53
C TRP A 107 10.92 -0.27 14.29
N LEU A 108 9.59 -0.37 14.36
CA LEU A 108 8.73 0.52 15.13
C LEU A 108 7.86 -0.30 16.07
N HIS A 109 7.89 0.04 17.36
CA HIS A 109 7.03 -0.59 18.36
C HIS A 109 6.19 0.49 19.06
N ILE A 110 4.87 0.45 18.84
CA ILE A 110 3.93 1.37 19.47
C ILE A 110 2.93 0.54 20.27
N PRO A 111 2.93 0.68 21.62
CA PRO A 111 2.00 -0.05 22.47
C PRO A 111 0.55 0.16 22.02
N GLY A 112 -0.15 -0.95 21.78
CA GLY A 112 -1.54 -0.95 21.37
C GLY A 112 -1.78 -0.90 19.85
N LEU A 113 -0.77 -0.63 19.00
CA LEU A 113 -0.95 -0.71 17.55
C LEU A 113 -0.81 -2.14 17.02
N GLY A 114 0.01 -2.97 17.66
CA GLY A 114 0.29 -4.36 17.31
C GLY A 114 1.59 -4.81 17.96
#